data_AF-A0A316NWL4-F1
#
_entry.id   AF-A0A316NWL4-F1
#
_cell.length_a   1.000
_cell.length_b   1.000
_cell.length_c   1.000
_cell.angle_alpha   90.00
_cell.angle_beta   90.00
_cell.angle_gamma   90.00
#
_symmetry.space_group_name_H-M   'P 1'
#
loop_
_entity.id
_entity.type
_entity.pdbx_description
1 polymer ?
#
loop_
_entity_poly.entity_id
_entity_poly.type
_entity_poly.pdbx_seq_one_letter_code
_entity_poly.pdbx_strand_id
1 'polypeptide(L)'
;MYIFELLVKYLQKNKVEDLIEKYEGERSKDPLNETFDMQDESESCEHIFLPIDSSKETFACSKCGLVIDRRAYEKRNFFKDK
;
A
#
# COMPACT_ATOMS: atom_id res chain seq x y z
N MET A 1 46.90 2.02 -8.84
CA MET A 1 47.19 1.44 -10.16
C MET A 1 45.90 0.84 -10.70
N TYR A 2 45.39 1.37 -11.82
CA TYR A 2 44.06 1.12 -12.41
C TYR A 2 43.66 -0.35 -12.60
N ILE A 3 44.62 -1.27 -12.57
CA ILE A 3 44.41 -2.71 -12.80
C ILE A 3 43.59 -3.36 -11.68
N PHE A 4 43.78 -2.98 -10.41
CA PHE A 4 43.01 -3.56 -9.30
C PHE A 4 41.54 -3.13 -9.34
N GLU A 5 41.24 -1.89 -9.74
CA GLU A 5 39.86 -1.42 -9.89
C GLU A 5 39.13 -2.14 -11.04
N LEU A 6 39.84 -2.39 -12.15
CA LEU A 6 39.30 -3.15 -13.29
C LEU A 6 38.95 -4.59 -12.90
N LEU A 7 39.79 -5.26 -12.11
CA LEU A 7 39.52 -6.61 -11.61
C LEU A 7 38.33 -6.66 -10.65
N VAL A 8 38.24 -5.70 -9.72
CA VAL A 8 37.11 -5.61 -8.79
C VAL A 8 35.80 -5.34 -9.53
N LYS A 9 35.80 -4.42 -10.51
CA LYS A 9 34.62 -4.15 -11.35
C LYS A 9 34.18 -5.39 -12.13
N TYR A 10 35.12 -6.16 -12.67
CA TYR A 10 34.80 -7.39 -13.39
C TYR A 10 34.20 -8.47 -12.49
N LEU A 11 34.71 -8.64 -11.27
CA LEU A 11 34.18 -9.61 -10.30
C LEU A 11 32.80 -9.21 -9.75
N GLN A 12 32.55 -7.91 -9.58
CA GLN A 12 31.27 -7.40 -9.07
C GLN A 12 30.17 -7.37 -10.13
N LYS A 13 30.54 -7.29 -11.41
CA LYS A 13 29.61 -7.24 -12.54
C LYS A 13 28.59 -8.39 -12.49
N ASN A 14 29.06 -9.63 -12.41
CA ASN A 14 28.21 -10.82 -12.35
C ASN A 14 27.23 -10.80 -11.17
N LYS A 15 27.67 -10.32 -10.00
CA LYS A 15 26.81 -10.19 -8.81
C LYS A 15 25.71 -9.15 -9.00
N VAL A 16 25.97 -8.09 -9.77
CA VAL A 16 24.99 -7.05 -10.07
C VAL A 16 23.98 -7.56 -11.10
N GLU A 17 24.42 -8.28 -12.13
CA GLU A 17 23.50 -8.90 -13.10
C GLU A 17 22.59 -9.95 -12.46
N ASP A 18 23.13 -10.83 -11.61
CA ASP A 18 22.33 -11.84 -10.88
C ASP A 18 21.27 -11.18 -9.98
N LEU A 19 21.59 -10.02 -9.38
CA LEU A 19 20.64 -9.26 -8.57
C LEU A 19 19.56 -8.61 -9.44
N ILE A 20 19.93 -8.00 -10.57
CA ILE A 20 18.98 -7.39 -11.50
C ILE A 20 18.00 -8.43 -12.02
N GLU A 21 18.48 -9.59 -12.47
CA GLU A 21 17.63 -10.68 -12.98
C GLU A 21 16.66 -11.19 -11.90
N LYS A 22 17.12 -11.30 -10.65
CA LYS A 22 16.26 -11.67 -9.52
C LYS A 22 15.16 -10.63 -9.24
N TYR A 23 15.52 -9.34 -9.23
CA TYR A 23 14.55 -8.27 -8.96
C TYR A 23 13.57 -8.04 -10.13
N GLU A 24 14.00 -8.25 -11.37
CA GLU A 24 13.14 -8.16 -12.56
C GLU A 24 12.18 -9.35 -12.68
N GLY A 25 12.62 -10.55 -12.31
CA GLY A 25 11.77 -11.74 -12.22
C GLY A 25 10.66 -11.61 -11.17
N GLU A 26 10.95 -10.95 -10.03
CA GLU A 26 9.94 -10.70 -8.98
C GLU A 26 8.99 -9.54 -9.32
N ARG A 27 9.46 -8.52 -10.05
CA ARG A 27 8.67 -7.32 -10.41
C ARG A 27 7.86 -7.43 -11.71
N SER A 28 8.09 -8.45 -12.53
CA SER A 28 7.36 -8.67 -13.79
C SER A 28 6.04 -9.43 -13.61
N LYS A 29 5.53 -9.52 -12.38
CA LYS A 29 4.13 -9.89 -12.14
C LYS A 29 3.27 -8.76 -12.69
N ASP A 30 2.56 -9.05 -13.78
CA ASP A 30 1.61 -8.13 -14.38
C ASP A 30 0.56 -7.74 -13.31
N PRO A 31 0.49 -6.46 -12.89
CA PRO A 31 -0.44 -6.01 -11.86
C PRO A 31 -1.92 -6.18 -12.26
N LEU A 32 -2.21 -6.46 -13.54
CA LEU A 32 -3.55 -6.80 -14.04
C LEU A 32 -3.87 -8.30 -13.91
N ASN A 33 -2.86 -9.15 -13.73
CA ASN A 33 -3.00 -10.60 -13.67
C ASN A 33 -3.02 -11.13 -12.22
N GLU A 34 -2.85 -10.24 -11.23
CA GLU A 34 -3.27 -10.51 -9.87
C GLU A 34 -4.80 -10.52 -9.86
N THR A 35 -5.39 -11.70 -9.99
CA THR A 35 -6.78 -11.92 -9.60
C THR A 35 -6.83 -11.71 -8.09
N PHE A 36 -7.03 -10.46 -7.69
CA PHE A 36 -7.48 -10.17 -6.35
C PHE A 36 -8.76 -10.97 -6.17
N ASP A 37 -8.72 -11.99 -5.31
CA ASP A 37 -9.94 -12.57 -4.75
C ASP A 37 -10.67 -11.39 -4.10
N MET A 38 -11.59 -10.79 -4.86
CA MET A 38 -12.49 -9.75 -4.38
C MET A 38 -13.46 -10.44 -3.41
N GLN A 39 -12.95 -10.82 -2.25
CA GLN A 39 -13.80 -10.99 -1.09
C GLN A 39 -14.41 -9.63 -0.84
N ASP A 40 -15.74 -9.59 -0.94
CA ASP A 40 -16.62 -8.44 -0.68
C ASP A 40 -16.58 -8.06 0.82
N GLU A 41 -15.39 -7.94 1.42
CA GLU A 41 -15.18 -7.33 2.74
C GLU A 41 -15.26 -5.80 2.68
N SER A 42 -15.73 -5.25 1.55
CA SER A 42 -15.88 -3.81 1.30
C SER A 42 -16.90 -3.13 2.22
N GLU A 43 -17.71 -3.90 2.96
CA GLU A 43 -18.70 -3.37 3.92
C GLU A 43 -18.08 -2.85 5.22
N SER A 44 -16.92 -3.38 5.64
CA SER A 44 -16.29 -3.00 6.91
C SER A 44 -14.91 -2.39 6.71
N CYS A 45 -14.85 -1.06 6.85
CA CYS A 45 -13.59 -0.32 6.87
C CYS A 45 -13.18 0.02 8.30
N GLU A 46 -11.95 -0.35 8.69
CA GLU A 46 -11.34 -0.03 10.00
C GLU A 46 -10.50 1.26 9.98
N HIS A 47 -10.52 2.02 8.89
CA HIS A 47 -9.75 3.26 8.77
C HIS A 47 -10.38 4.43 9.52
N ILE A 48 -9.61 5.52 9.61
CA ILE A 48 -10.04 6.79 10.18
C ILE A 48 -11.02 7.49 9.21
N PHE A 49 -12.18 7.85 9.76
CA PHE A 49 -13.22 8.63 9.10
C PHE A 49 -13.13 10.10 9.49
N LEU A 50 -13.26 10.98 8.51
CA LEU A 50 -13.22 12.43 8.67
C LEU A 50 -14.53 13.05 8.18
N PRO A 51 -15.03 14.14 8.80
CA PRO A 51 -16.22 14.81 8.33
C PRO A 51 -15.99 15.42 6.94
N ILE A 52 -16.97 15.27 6.05
CA ILE A 52 -16.88 15.79 4.68
C ILE A 52 -17.14 17.30 4.67
N ASP A 53 -17.96 17.78 5.60
CA ASP A 53 -18.39 19.16 5.71
C ASP A 53 -18.36 19.67 7.16
N SER A 54 -18.71 20.94 7.35
CA SER A 54 -18.79 21.56 8.67
C SER A 54 -20.00 21.10 9.48
N SER A 55 -21.02 20.50 8.86
CA SER A 55 -22.22 19.99 9.55
C SER A 55 -21.91 18.76 10.40
N LYS A 56 -20.89 17.98 10.02
CA LYS A 56 -20.49 16.73 10.70
C LYS A 56 -21.61 15.69 10.71
N GLU A 57 -22.49 15.72 9.71
CA GLU A 57 -23.53 14.71 9.52
C GLU A 57 -23.05 13.52 8.68
N THR A 58 -22.06 13.76 7.80
CA THR A 58 -21.47 12.76 6.91
C THR A 58 -19.97 12.67 7.08
N PHE A 59 -19.45 11.44 7.06
CA PHE A 59 -18.03 11.15 7.24
C PHE A 59 -17.52 10.26 6.11
N ALA A 60 -16.31 10.51 5.63
CA ALA A 60 -15.65 9.71 4.61
C ALA A 60 -14.35 9.10 5.14
N CYS A 61 -14.10 7.86 4.71
CA CYS A 61 -12.84 7.16 4.93
C CYS A 61 -11.72 7.81 4.12
N SER A 62 -10.65 8.23 4.79
CA SER A 62 -9.48 8.89 4.17
C SER A 62 -8.67 8.01 3.21
N LYS A 63 -8.85 6.69 3.27
CA LYS A 63 -8.10 5.70 2.46
C LYS A 63 -8.93 5.09 1.32
N CYS A 64 -10.17 4.77 1.63
CA CYS A 64 -11.04 3.92 0.83
C CYS A 64 -12.23 4.66 0.24
N GLY A 65 -12.53 5.87 0.72
CA GLY A 65 -13.65 6.67 0.23
C GLY A 65 -15.03 6.19 0.69
N LEU A 66 -15.12 5.16 1.54
CA LEU A 66 -16.39 4.74 2.14
C LEU A 66 -17.05 5.90 2.90
N VAL A 67 -18.32 6.18 2.60
CA VAL A 67 -19.11 7.25 3.21
C VAL A 67 -20.08 6.66 4.23
N ILE A 68 -20.14 7.25 5.42
CA ILE A 68 -20.96 6.81 6.54
C ILE A 68 -21.67 8.00 7.19
N ASP A 69 -22.79 7.72 7.85
CA ASP A 69 -23.53 8.71 8.61
C ASP A 69 -22.94 8.90 10.03
N ARG A 70 -23.35 9.99 10.69
CA ARG A 70 -22.94 10.29 12.05
C ARG A 70 -23.22 9.16 13.04
N ARG A 71 -24.36 8.44 12.92
CA ARG A 71 -24.71 7.37 13.86
C ARG A 71 -23.76 6.19 13.74
N ALA A 72 -23.38 5.82 12.52
CA ALA A 72 -22.39 4.76 12.30
C ALA A 72 -20.97 5.20 12.72
N TYR A 73 -20.62 6.47 12.59
CA TYR A 73 -19.36 7.01 13.11
C TYR A 73 -19.31 6.92 14.65
N GLU A 74 -20.36 7.36 15.35
CA GLU A 74 -20.38 7.39 16.82
C GLU A 74 -20.24 6.01 17.47
N LYS A 75 -20.68 4.94 16.80
CA LYS A 75 -20.49 3.55 17.26
C LYS A 75 -19.06 3.04 17.10
N ARG A 76 -18.32 3.59 16.14
CA ARG A 76 -16.94 3.20 15.79
C ARG A 76 -15.89 4.15 16.34
N ASN A 77 -16.32 5.27 16.92
CA ASN A 77 -15.44 6.32 17.39
C ASN A 77 -14.66 5.87 18.64
N PHE A 78 -13.40 5.51 18.46
CA PHE A 78 -12.48 5.09 19.52
C PHE A 78 -12.10 6.21 20.50
N PHE A 79 -12.43 7.48 20.21
CA PHE A 79 -12.22 8.60 21.15
C PHE A 79 -13.29 8.69 22.24
N LYS A 80 -14.38 7.92 22.15
CA LYS A 80 -15.52 8.03 23.08
C LYS A 80 -15.25 7.40 24.46
N ASP A 81 -14.34 6.44 24.52
CA ASP A 81 -14.03 5.65 25.72
C ASP A 81 -12.82 6.16 26.53
N LYS A 82 -12.36 7.39 26.25
CA LYS A 82 -11.20 8.02 26.89
C LYS A 82 -11.60 9.28 27.65
#